data_AF-A0A016SI53-F1
#
_entry.id   AF-A0A016SI53-F1
#
_cell.length_a   1.000
_cell.length_b   1.000
_cell.length_c   1.000
_cell.angle_alpha   90.00
_cell.angle_beta   90.00
_cell.angle_gamma   90.00
#
_symmetry.space_group_name_H-M   'P 1'
#
loop_
_entity.id
_entity.type
_entity.pdbx_description
1 polymer ?
#
loop_
_entity_poly.entity_id
_entity_poly.type
_entity_poly.pdbx_seq_one_letter_code
_entity_poly.pdbx_strand_id
1 'polypeptide(L)'
;MKYANLGLENDILVPLCLTKLEGYPKAVAEALPQRVTIGEFQYVLETQSAKFKENGSANQMKAYMDSKHLKMTKDVITYCLELEDLTRKAYPEATEEELSRTRGGKLVSQLINWPEYLQFCTTMELALGESAYEIVEPMAH
;
A
#
# COMPACT_ATOMS: atom_id res chain seq x y z
N MET A 1 -20.60 12.27 -15.15
CA MET A 1 -19.40 13.03 -15.57
C MET A 1 -19.81 14.40 -16.08
N LYS A 2 -19.12 15.48 -15.71
CA LYS A 2 -19.52 16.89 -16.01
C LYS A 2 -19.37 17.33 -17.48
N TYR A 3 -18.67 16.55 -18.33
CA TYR A 3 -18.30 17.01 -19.69
C TYR A 3 -18.97 16.24 -20.83
N ALA A 4 -19.52 15.05 -20.58
CA ALA A 4 -20.19 14.23 -21.61
C ALA A 4 -21.51 14.87 -22.13
N ASN A 5 -22.10 15.79 -21.36
CA ASN A 5 -23.39 16.41 -21.68
C ASN A 5 -23.26 17.80 -22.32
N LEU A 6 -22.03 18.26 -22.63
CA LEU A 6 -21.81 19.60 -23.18
C LEU A 6 -21.96 19.68 -24.71
N GLY A 7 -22.20 18.55 -25.39
CA GLY A 7 -22.33 18.53 -26.86
C GLY A 7 -21.08 18.99 -27.61
N LEU A 8 -19.92 18.96 -26.95
CA LEU A 8 -18.64 19.34 -27.53
C LEU A 8 -18.11 18.22 -28.41
N GLU A 9 -17.52 18.58 -29.54
CA GLU A 9 -16.87 17.65 -30.44
C GLU A 9 -15.59 17.05 -29.81
N ASN A 10 -15.23 15.84 -30.25
CA ASN A 10 -14.12 15.06 -29.67
C ASN A 10 -12.77 15.76 -29.81
N ASP A 11 -12.60 16.56 -30.87
CA ASP A 11 -11.44 17.40 -31.15
C ASP A 11 -11.20 18.50 -30.09
N ILE A 12 -12.24 18.91 -29.37
CA ILE A 12 -12.16 19.87 -28.25
C ILE A 12 -12.11 19.14 -26.90
N LEU A 13 -12.86 18.05 -26.75
CA LEU A 13 -12.94 17.31 -25.48
C LEU A 13 -11.61 16.65 -25.10
N VAL A 14 -10.92 16.03 -26.07
CA VAL A 14 -9.65 15.35 -25.81
C VAL A 14 -8.57 16.34 -25.32
N PRO A 15 -8.25 17.44 -26.03
CA PRO A 15 -7.25 18.40 -25.54
C PRO A 15 -7.65 19.03 -24.20
N LEU A 16 -8.93 19.38 -24.02
CA LEU A 16 -9.40 19.96 -22.77
C LEU A 16 -9.18 18.99 -21.60
N CYS A 17 -9.48 17.70 -21.77
CA CYS A 17 -9.22 16.69 -20.75
C CYS A 17 -7.72 16.58 -20.45
N LEU A 18 -6.87 16.53 -21.48
CA LEU A 18 -5.42 16.44 -21.32
C LEU A 18 -4.84 17.62 -20.54
N THR A 19 -5.36 18.84 -20.74
CA THR A 19 -4.92 20.03 -19.99
C THR A 19 -5.26 20.01 -18.49
N LYS A 20 -6.17 19.13 -18.07
CA LYS A 20 -6.55 18.96 -16.65
C LYS A 20 -5.81 17.83 -15.96
N LEU A 21 -5.02 17.05 -16.70
CA LEU A 21 -4.23 15.97 -16.12
C LEU A 21 -2.95 16.52 -15.51
N GLU A 22 -2.59 15.98 -14.34
CA GLU A 22 -1.34 16.28 -13.64
C GLU A 22 -0.66 14.97 -13.22
N GLY A 23 0.65 15.03 -12.98
CA GLY A 23 1.43 13.88 -12.49
C GLY A 23 1.38 12.65 -13.40
N TYR A 24 1.23 11.47 -12.79
CA TYR A 24 1.22 10.19 -13.51
C TYR A 24 0.13 10.10 -14.60
N PRO A 25 -1.12 10.54 -14.35
CA PRO A 25 -2.14 10.65 -15.40
C PRO A 25 -1.71 11.40 -16.66
N LYS A 26 -0.99 12.51 -16.50
CA LYS A 26 -0.47 13.32 -17.61
C LYS A 26 0.62 12.58 -18.37
N ALA A 27 1.59 11.99 -17.65
CA ALA A 27 2.68 11.22 -18.25
C ALA A 27 2.17 10.03 -19.07
N VAL A 28 1.14 9.33 -18.59
CA VAL A 28 0.49 8.25 -19.34
C VAL A 28 -0.15 8.78 -20.62
N ALA A 29 -0.84 9.92 -20.55
CA ALA A 29 -1.50 10.49 -21.71
C ALA A 29 -0.52 11.01 -22.78
N GLU A 30 0.60 11.61 -22.38
CA GLU A 30 1.67 12.07 -23.27
C GLU A 30 2.39 10.90 -23.96
N ALA A 31 2.43 9.72 -23.33
CA ALA A 31 3.02 8.50 -23.89
C ALA A 31 2.09 7.74 -24.85
N LEU A 32 0.81 8.15 -25.00
CA LEU A 32 -0.11 7.51 -25.91
C LEU A 32 0.22 7.87 -27.38
N PRO A 33 0.14 6.91 -28.32
CA PRO A 33 0.34 7.19 -29.74
C PRO A 33 -0.64 8.26 -30.25
N GLN A 34 -0.19 9.18 -31.11
CA GLN A 34 -1.02 10.27 -31.66
C GLN A 34 -2.32 9.80 -32.35
N ARG A 35 -2.32 8.57 -32.88
CA ARG A 35 -3.51 7.90 -33.45
C ARG A 35 -4.62 7.64 -32.44
N VAL A 36 -4.29 7.53 -31.15
CA VAL A 36 -5.25 7.37 -30.04
C VAL A 36 -5.82 8.72 -29.62
N THR A 37 -5.01 9.78 -29.66
CA THR A 37 -5.41 11.16 -29.26
C THR A 37 -6.28 11.89 -30.30
N ILE A 38 -6.42 11.35 -31.51
CA ILE A 38 -7.31 11.87 -32.58
C ILE A 38 -8.63 11.06 -32.64
N GLY A 39 -8.77 10.01 -31.84
CA GLY A 39 -9.96 9.15 -31.79
C GLY A 39 -11.12 9.74 -30.98
N GLU A 40 -12.19 8.96 -30.83
CA GLU A 40 -13.30 9.31 -29.95
C GLU A 40 -12.83 9.50 -28.51
N PHE A 41 -13.34 10.53 -27.82
CA PHE A 41 -12.99 10.84 -26.45
C PHE A 41 -13.14 9.64 -25.50
N GLN A 42 -14.17 8.81 -25.76
CA GLN A 42 -14.43 7.54 -25.08
C GLN A 42 -13.23 6.59 -25.14
N TYR A 43 -12.62 6.43 -26.32
CA TYR A 43 -11.49 5.53 -26.53
C TYR A 43 -10.22 5.97 -25.79
N VAL A 44 -9.98 7.29 -25.72
CA VAL A 44 -8.87 7.86 -24.91
C VAL A 44 -9.06 7.54 -23.43
N LEU A 45 -10.28 7.75 -22.90
CA LEU A 45 -10.60 7.46 -21.50
C LEU A 45 -10.46 5.98 -21.17
N GLU A 46 -10.93 5.09 -22.05
CA GLU A 46 -10.82 3.64 -21.86
C GLU A 46 -9.36 3.19 -21.86
N THR A 47 -8.55 3.69 -22.79
CA THR A 47 -7.11 3.37 -22.87
C THR A 47 -6.38 3.86 -21.62
N GLN A 48 -6.67 5.07 -21.16
CA GLN A 48 -6.04 5.65 -19.98
C GLN A 48 -6.47 4.93 -18.69
N SER A 49 -7.75 4.58 -18.57
CA SER A 49 -8.29 3.77 -17.47
C SER A 49 -7.64 2.39 -17.41
N ALA A 50 -7.48 1.72 -18.56
CA ALA A 50 -6.79 0.44 -18.64
C ALA A 50 -5.33 0.55 -18.14
N LYS A 51 -4.61 1.61 -18.53
CA LYS A 51 -3.24 1.86 -18.06
C LYS A 51 -3.17 2.17 -16.56
N PHE A 52 -4.16 2.87 -16.01
CA PHE A 52 -4.24 3.09 -14.57
C PHE A 52 -4.52 1.82 -13.78
N LYS A 53 -5.38 0.94 -14.29
CA LYS A 53 -5.62 -0.38 -13.69
C LYS A 53 -4.35 -1.22 -13.68
N GLU A 54 -3.63 -1.27 -14.80
CA GLU A 54 -2.33 -1.97 -14.92
C GLU A 54 -1.31 -1.43 -13.90
N ASN A 55 -1.19 -0.10 -13.77
CA ASN A 55 -0.33 0.53 -12.76
C ASN A 55 -0.79 0.22 -11.33
N GLY A 56 -2.10 0.18 -11.08
CA GLY A 56 -2.67 -0.24 -9.80
C GLY A 56 -2.23 -1.65 -9.43
N SER A 57 -2.34 -2.61 -10.35
CA SER A 57 -1.88 -3.98 -10.14
C SER A 57 -0.36 -4.08 -9.94
N ALA A 58 0.44 -3.31 -10.68
CA ALA A 58 1.88 -3.27 -10.50
C ALA A 58 2.28 -2.69 -9.14
N ASN A 59 1.63 -1.59 -8.71
CA ASN A 59 1.85 -0.99 -7.39
C ASN A 59 1.40 -1.91 -6.26
N GLN A 60 0.29 -2.62 -6.43
CA GLN A 60 -0.18 -3.64 -5.49
C GLN A 60 0.84 -4.77 -5.35
N MET A 61 1.36 -5.30 -6.47
CA MET A 61 2.39 -6.34 -6.48
C MET A 61 3.68 -5.85 -5.81
N LYS A 62 4.09 -4.61 -6.08
CA LYS A 62 5.24 -4.00 -5.43
C LYS A 62 5.04 -3.90 -3.93
N ALA A 63 3.89 -3.39 -3.48
CA ALA A 63 3.57 -3.29 -2.05
C ALA A 63 3.53 -4.67 -1.38
N TYR A 64 3.02 -5.70 -2.07
CA TYR A 64 3.07 -7.08 -1.59
C TYR A 64 4.52 -7.56 -1.40
N MET A 65 5.38 -7.35 -2.40
CA MET A 65 6.79 -7.74 -2.31
C MET A 65 7.53 -6.98 -1.21
N ASP A 66 7.35 -5.67 -1.14
CA ASP A 66 7.92 -4.82 -0.09
C ASP A 66 7.42 -5.29 1.30
N SER A 67 6.12 -5.59 1.43
CA SER A 67 5.56 -6.14 2.67
C SER A 67 6.18 -7.49 3.02
N LYS A 68 6.51 -8.36 2.05
CA LYS A 68 7.12 -9.67 2.31
C LYS A 68 8.56 -9.52 2.81
N HIS A 69 9.30 -8.57 2.25
CA HIS A 69 10.70 -8.33 2.56
C HIS A 69 10.93 -7.33 3.71
N LEU A 70 9.88 -6.69 4.21
CA LEU A 70 9.96 -5.80 5.37
C LEU A 70 10.54 -6.54 6.59
N LYS A 71 11.58 -5.96 7.17
CA LYS A 71 12.26 -6.42 8.39
C LYS A 71 12.20 -5.35 9.46
N MET A 72 12.12 -5.77 10.72
CA MET A 72 12.17 -4.86 11.86
C MET A 72 13.63 -4.46 12.16
N THR A 73 14.14 -3.50 11.40
CA THR A 73 15.48 -2.88 11.61
C THR A 73 15.41 -1.57 12.37
N LYS A 74 14.19 -1.01 12.48
CA LYS A 74 13.88 0.24 13.17
C LYS A 74 13.10 -0.08 14.46
N ASP A 75 12.73 0.96 15.19
CA ASP A 75 11.83 0.82 16.32
C ASP A 75 10.47 0.22 15.91
N VAL A 76 9.79 -0.38 16.89
CA VAL A 76 8.52 -1.10 16.68
C VAL A 76 7.45 -0.21 16.06
N ILE A 77 7.37 1.07 16.45
CA ILE A 77 6.31 1.99 16.00
C ILE A 77 6.51 2.28 14.52
N THR A 78 7.72 2.67 14.12
CA THR A 78 8.04 2.94 12.72
C THR A 78 7.81 1.70 11.84
N TYR A 79 8.21 0.51 12.33
CA TYR A 79 7.95 -0.75 11.63
C TYR A 79 6.45 -1.03 11.44
N CYS A 80 5.64 -0.84 12.48
CA CYS A 80 4.19 -1.05 12.41
C CYS A 80 3.51 -0.10 11.42
N LEU A 81 3.90 1.18 11.41
CA LEU A 81 3.35 2.15 10.44
C LEU A 81 3.69 1.78 8.99
N GLU A 82 4.93 1.37 8.71
CA GLU A 82 5.32 0.90 7.37
C GLU A 82 4.56 -0.37 6.98
N LEU A 83 4.35 -1.29 7.93
CA LEU A 83 3.60 -2.52 7.70
C LEU A 83 2.12 -2.23 7.40
N GLU A 84 1.50 -1.29 8.11
CA GLU A 84 0.11 -0.87 7.88
C GLU A 84 -0.08 -0.27 6.48
N ASP A 85 0.82 0.61 6.06
CA ASP A 85 0.79 1.24 4.74
C ASP A 85 0.98 0.21 3.62
N LEU A 86 2.00 -0.65 3.74
CA LEU A 86 2.29 -1.68 2.72
C LEU A 86 1.16 -2.71 2.61
N THR A 87 0.61 -3.17 3.73
CA THR A 87 -0.49 -4.15 3.72
C THR A 87 -1.78 -3.56 3.14
N ARG A 88 -2.07 -2.28 3.40
CA ARG A 88 -3.20 -1.58 2.77
C ARG A 88 -3.06 -1.53 1.25
N LYS A 89 -1.85 -1.21 0.77
CA LYS A 89 -1.56 -1.11 -0.67
C LYS A 89 -1.52 -2.48 -1.36
N ALA A 90 -1.06 -3.51 -0.66
CA ALA A 90 -0.97 -4.88 -1.17
C ALA A 90 -2.34 -5.59 -1.25
N TYR A 91 -3.25 -5.26 -0.33
CA TYR A 91 -4.57 -5.88 -0.21
C TYR A 91 -5.67 -4.81 -0.07
N PRO A 92 -5.96 -4.03 -1.12
CA PRO A 92 -6.91 -2.92 -1.06
C PRO A 92 -8.35 -3.38 -0.74
N GLU A 93 -8.71 -4.61 -1.12
CA GLU A 93 -10.04 -5.18 -0.91
C GLU A 93 -10.16 -5.99 0.39
N ALA A 94 -9.07 -6.16 1.15
CA ALA A 94 -9.10 -6.92 2.40
C ALA A 94 -9.75 -6.09 3.52
N THR A 95 -10.50 -6.79 4.36
CA THR A 95 -11.11 -6.20 5.56
C THR A 95 -10.05 -5.85 6.61
N GLU A 96 -10.37 -4.94 7.54
CA GLU A 96 -9.46 -4.66 8.67
C GLU A 96 -9.14 -5.90 9.49
N GLU A 97 -10.06 -6.86 9.60
CA GLU A 97 -9.83 -8.10 10.34
C GLU A 97 -8.73 -8.95 9.66
N GLU A 98 -8.82 -9.13 8.35
CA GLU A 98 -7.83 -9.89 7.56
C GLU A 98 -6.46 -9.19 7.56
N LEU A 99 -6.46 -7.85 7.44
CA LEU A 99 -5.25 -7.05 7.52
C LEU A 99 -4.64 -7.14 8.92
N SER A 100 -5.45 -7.04 9.98
CA SER A 100 -5.00 -7.16 11.37
C SER A 100 -4.33 -8.51 11.63
N ARG A 101 -4.95 -9.62 11.18
CA ARG A 101 -4.37 -10.97 11.30
C ARG A 101 -3.03 -11.08 10.57
N THR A 102 -2.95 -10.53 9.35
CA THR A 102 -1.72 -10.51 8.55
C THR A 102 -0.60 -9.71 9.21
N ARG A 103 -0.93 -8.51 9.70
CA ARG A 103 0.00 -7.61 10.40
C ARG A 103 0.53 -8.26 11.69
N GLY A 104 -0.38 -8.82 12.50
CA GLY A 104 -0.04 -9.50 13.75
C GLY A 104 0.90 -10.68 13.52
N GLY A 105 0.57 -11.56 12.57
CA GLY A 105 1.44 -12.70 12.21
C GLY A 105 2.83 -12.26 11.78
N LYS A 106 2.93 -11.18 10.99
CA LYS A 106 4.23 -10.67 10.54
C LYS A 106 5.00 -10.01 11.69
N LEU A 107 4.36 -9.22 12.55
CA LEU A 107 5.00 -8.62 13.72
C LEU A 107 5.57 -9.70 14.65
N VAL A 108 4.79 -10.73 14.96
CA VAL A 108 5.25 -11.89 15.75
C VAL A 108 6.45 -12.57 15.09
N SER A 109 6.42 -12.80 13.78
CA SER A 109 7.56 -13.40 13.07
C SER A 109 8.85 -12.58 13.13
N GLN A 110 8.74 -11.25 13.27
CA GLN A 110 9.91 -10.39 13.45
C GLN A 110 10.42 -10.45 14.88
N LEU A 111 9.51 -10.41 15.87
CA LEU A 111 9.84 -10.48 17.29
C LEU A 111 10.44 -11.83 17.69
N ILE A 112 10.04 -12.94 17.06
CA ILE A 112 10.64 -14.27 17.33
C ILE A 112 12.15 -14.30 17.01
N ASN A 113 12.65 -13.42 16.12
CA ASN A 113 14.08 -13.33 15.85
C ASN A 113 14.85 -12.51 16.91
N TRP A 114 14.17 -11.89 17.87
CA TRP A 114 14.81 -11.30 19.03
C TRP A 114 15.32 -12.44 19.93
N PRO A 115 16.64 -12.57 20.17
CA PRO A 115 17.21 -13.77 20.80
C PRO A 115 16.62 -14.08 22.18
N GLU A 116 16.23 -13.04 22.92
CA GLU A 116 15.63 -13.13 24.25
C GLU A 116 14.10 -13.24 24.22
N TYR A 117 13.43 -13.22 23.05
CA TYR A 117 11.97 -13.20 22.93
C TYR A 117 11.30 -14.36 23.69
N LEU A 118 11.79 -15.59 23.51
CA LEU A 118 11.21 -16.75 24.19
C LEU A 118 11.40 -16.65 25.71
N GLN A 119 12.58 -16.22 26.15
CA GLN A 119 12.87 -16.03 27.56
C GLN A 119 11.97 -14.94 28.14
N PHE A 120 11.80 -13.82 27.44
CA PHE A 120 10.92 -12.72 27.83
C PHE A 120 9.47 -13.19 27.98
N CYS A 121 8.93 -13.93 27.00
CA CYS A 121 7.58 -14.47 27.06
C CYS A 121 7.40 -15.44 28.22
N THR A 122 8.34 -16.39 28.40
CA THR A 122 8.29 -17.34 29.52
C THR A 122 8.39 -16.64 30.86
N THR A 123 9.27 -15.65 31.01
CA THR A 123 9.39 -14.86 32.24
C THR A 123 8.10 -14.09 32.53
N MET A 124 7.47 -13.48 31.52
CA MET A 124 6.18 -12.81 31.66
C MET A 124 5.04 -13.78 32.06
N GLU A 125 5.00 -14.99 31.50
CA GLU A 125 3.99 -16.00 31.84
C GLU A 125 4.16 -16.54 33.26
N LEU A 126 5.40 -16.67 33.73
CA LEU A 126 5.73 -17.21 35.06
C LEU A 126 5.68 -16.16 36.17
N ALA A 127 5.81 -14.88 35.83
CA ALA A 127 5.77 -13.82 36.82
C ALA A 127 4.37 -13.66 37.42
N LEU A 128 4.32 -13.54 38.75
CA LEU A 128 3.12 -13.07 39.44
C LEU A 128 2.94 -11.59 39.09
N GLY A 129 1.72 -11.18 38.74
CA GLY A 129 1.46 -9.88 38.10
C GLY A 129 2.02 -8.66 38.84
N GLU A 130 2.19 -8.72 40.16
CA GLU A 130 2.75 -7.64 40.97
C GLU A 130 4.28 -7.53 40.88
N SER A 131 4.99 -8.56 40.43
CA SER A 131 6.45 -8.58 40.31
C SER A 131 6.94 -8.76 38.87
N ALA A 132 6.04 -8.73 37.88
CA ALA A 132 6.38 -9.02 36.50
C ALA A 132 7.36 -8.02 35.89
N TYR A 133 7.28 -6.75 36.30
CA TYR A 133 8.19 -5.72 35.82
C TYR A 133 9.60 -5.93 36.36
N GLU A 134 9.74 -6.15 37.67
CA GLU A 134 11.03 -6.33 38.36
C GLU A 134 11.78 -7.58 37.88
N ILE A 135 11.04 -8.62 37.45
CA ILE A 135 11.63 -9.85 36.92
C ILE A 135 12.10 -9.67 35.47
N VAL A 136 11.44 -8.82 34.68
CA VAL A 136 11.70 -8.65 33.24
C VAL A 136 12.64 -7.47 32.94
N GLU A 137 12.66 -6.43 33.77
CA GLU A 137 13.56 -5.26 33.65
C GLU A 137 15.04 -5.63 33.42
N PRO A 138 15.63 -6.62 34.12
CA PRO A 138 17.02 -7.00 33.90
C PRO A 138 17.31 -7.60 32.52
N MET A 139 16.28 -8.03 31.78
CA MET A 139 16.41 -8.63 30.44
C MET A 139 16.47 -7.57 29.33
N ALA A 140 16.21 -6.30 29.64
CA ALA A 140 16.24 -5.20 28.69
C ALA A 140 17.63 -4.51 28.60
N HIS A 141 18.65 -5.06 29.26
CA HIS A 141 20.01 -4.51 29.37
C HIS A 141 21.07 -5.38 28.72
#